data_AF-A0A0B2UC54-F1
#
_entry.id   AF-A0A0B2UC54-F1
#
_cell.length_a   1.000
_cell.length_b   1.000
_cell.length_c   1.000
_cell.angle_alpha   90.00
_cell.angle_beta   90.00
_cell.angle_gamma   90.00
#
_symmetry.space_group_name_H-M   'P 1'
#
loop_
_entity.id
_entity.type
_entity.pdbx_description
1 polymer ?
#
loop_
_entity_poly.entity_id
_entity_poly.type
_entity_poly.pdbx_seq_one_letter_code
_entity_poly.pdbx_strand_id
1 'polypeptide(L)'
;MGKILVTYHTLELDIVSISQKQPIPLVSHVSIIDIFENLKKWGYENRPRLFGGLNRFCGLIPVIDIDKANNCIKLILTLSDKNEDFQMARNFGTGSVRSLDRDEDEGADKRVHVVIKIDPTNKYNAKFAIEHKQGVSTKLFTDTLNYLMKHARANEIIGSDNYFIGKHPTESYMTGTKAGQPKPLKFKVRFSHVSEMSNEIIQAFANGKIDSVEFYEEDKAPNTFDPTGLFIRKRSKVELSVTGQIFKQSSNQTVQKLQDFTNGFKGLFATHPDLKGLRFKINFTDTNNNKQSAYYESQYEELVWAKKKYLDESLRQRMTDIPKLNEELCDRMLANII
;
A
#
# COMPACT_ATOMS: atom_id res chain seq x y z
N MET A 1 -7.15 12.28 -23.98
CA MET A 1 -7.45 12.87 -22.66
C MET A 1 -6.83 11.96 -21.62
N GLY A 2 -5.92 12.49 -20.79
CA GLY A 2 -5.34 11.72 -19.69
C GLY A 2 -6.40 11.42 -18.64
N LYS A 3 -6.10 10.51 -17.73
CA LYS A 3 -6.97 10.11 -16.62
C LYS A 3 -6.11 9.98 -15.36
N ILE A 4 -6.67 10.33 -14.21
CA ILE A 4 -6.04 10.02 -12.92
C ILE A 4 -6.46 8.61 -12.55
N LEU A 5 -5.48 7.72 -12.37
CA LEU A 5 -5.75 6.35 -11.94
C LEU A 5 -5.72 6.29 -10.41
N VAL A 6 -6.79 5.79 -9.80
CA VAL A 6 -6.91 5.54 -8.36
C VAL A 6 -7.15 4.06 -8.11
N THR A 7 -6.47 3.49 -7.12
CA THR A 7 -6.65 2.10 -6.66
C THR A 7 -7.24 2.05 -5.26
N TYR A 8 -8.04 1.02 -4.96
CA TYR A 8 -8.77 0.87 -3.70
C TYR A 8 -8.34 -0.38 -2.93
N HIS A 9 -8.24 -0.25 -1.63
CA HIS A 9 -7.62 -1.24 -0.74
C HIS A 9 -8.26 -1.20 0.65
N THR A 10 -8.11 -2.27 1.40
CA THR A 10 -8.41 -2.32 2.85
C THR A 10 -7.14 -2.04 3.64
N LEU A 11 -7.26 -1.23 4.68
CA LEU A 11 -6.24 -0.99 5.72
C LEU A 11 -6.70 -1.64 7.01
N GLU A 12 -5.81 -2.42 7.62
CA GLU A 12 -6.06 -3.12 8.89
C GLU A 12 -5.03 -2.68 9.93
N LEU A 13 -5.50 -2.49 11.15
CA LEU A 13 -4.70 -2.09 12.30
C LEU A 13 -4.67 -3.22 13.34
N ASP A 14 -3.51 -3.86 13.48
CA ASP A 14 -3.26 -4.88 14.48
C ASP A 14 -2.62 -4.30 15.74
N ILE A 15 -3.10 -4.71 16.90
CA ILE A 15 -2.42 -4.53 18.18
C ILE A 15 -1.64 -5.81 18.48
N VAL A 16 -0.32 -5.67 18.59
CA VAL A 16 0.59 -6.80 18.75
C VAL A 16 1.35 -6.68 20.06
N SER A 17 1.49 -7.79 20.77
CA SER A 17 2.35 -7.87 21.94
C SER A 17 3.82 -7.60 21.58
N ILE A 18 4.58 -7.00 22.50
CA ILE A 18 6.03 -6.80 22.31
C ILE A 18 6.79 -8.12 22.42
N SER A 19 6.32 -9.04 23.26
CA SER A 19 6.95 -10.35 23.49
C SER A 19 6.04 -11.47 23.01
N GLN A 20 6.59 -12.46 22.30
CA GLN A 20 5.84 -13.57 21.72
C GLN A 20 5.04 -14.40 22.75
N LYS A 21 5.43 -14.34 24.03
CA LYS A 21 4.79 -15.09 25.12
C LYS A 21 3.82 -14.25 25.97
N GLN A 22 3.71 -12.95 25.70
CA GLN A 22 2.86 -12.03 26.46
C GLN A 22 1.50 -11.88 25.76
N PRO A 23 0.38 -11.85 26.49
CA PRO A 23 -0.94 -11.70 25.88
C PRO A 23 -1.10 -10.33 25.18
N ILE A 24 -2.10 -10.22 24.31
CA ILE A 24 -2.45 -8.93 23.71
C ILE A 24 -3.12 -8.07 24.80
N PRO A 25 -2.65 -6.83 25.03
CA PRO A 25 -3.28 -5.97 26.03
C PRO A 25 -4.66 -5.49 25.60
N LEU A 26 -5.52 -5.27 26.58
CA LEU A 26 -6.78 -4.58 26.39
C LEU A 26 -6.52 -3.08 26.23
N VAL A 27 -6.88 -2.53 25.07
CA VAL A 27 -6.70 -1.11 24.72
C VAL A 27 -7.98 -0.54 24.14
N SER A 28 -8.52 0.50 24.78
CA SER A 28 -9.73 1.20 24.32
C SER A 28 -9.43 2.47 23.55
N HIS A 29 -8.26 3.07 23.76
CA HIS A 29 -7.82 4.36 23.21
C HIS A 29 -7.09 4.27 21.86
N VAL A 30 -6.98 3.06 21.30
CA VAL A 30 -6.34 2.82 20.01
C VAL A 30 -7.43 2.64 18.95
N SER A 31 -7.31 3.40 17.87
CA SER A 31 -8.05 3.25 16.62
C SER A 31 -7.22 3.84 15.48
N ILE A 32 -7.66 3.63 14.23
CA ILE A 32 -7.02 4.27 13.08
C ILE A 32 -7.08 5.80 13.24
N ILE A 33 -8.23 6.37 13.60
CA ILE A 33 -8.35 7.83 13.75
C ILE A 33 -7.44 8.36 14.86
N ASP A 34 -7.41 7.69 16.01
CA ASP A 34 -6.58 8.08 17.15
C ASP A 34 -5.10 8.09 16.76
N ILE A 35 -4.64 7.11 15.96
CA ILE A 35 -3.26 7.06 15.48
C ILE A 35 -2.92 8.29 14.63
N PHE A 36 -3.77 8.66 13.68
CA PHE A 36 -3.51 9.82 12.83
C PHE A 36 -3.57 11.15 13.60
N GLU A 37 -4.45 11.27 14.58
CA GLU A 37 -4.44 12.41 15.49
C GLU A 37 -3.13 12.51 16.28
N ASN A 38 -2.66 11.38 16.80
CA ASN A 38 -1.40 11.33 17.54
C ASN A 38 -0.20 11.57 16.63
N LEU A 39 -0.20 11.10 15.38
CA LEU A 39 0.83 11.44 14.39
C LEU A 39 0.94 12.96 14.21
N LYS A 40 -0.18 13.68 14.08
CA LYS A 40 -0.17 15.15 14.03
C LYS A 40 0.37 15.76 15.32
N LYS A 41 -0.14 15.34 16.49
CA LYS A 41 0.28 15.86 17.81
C LYS A 41 1.77 15.64 18.08
N TRP A 42 2.32 14.51 17.64
CA TRP A 42 3.72 14.14 17.81
C TRP A 42 4.64 14.74 16.73
N GLY A 43 4.12 15.59 15.83
CA GLY A 43 4.92 16.27 14.81
C GLY A 43 5.48 15.33 13.73
N TYR A 44 4.71 14.32 13.32
CA TYR A 44 5.12 13.42 12.24
C TYR A 44 4.82 13.94 10.84
N GLU A 45 4.09 15.04 10.70
CA GLU A 45 3.98 15.72 9.40
C GLU A 45 5.38 16.11 8.92
N ASN A 46 5.74 15.70 7.70
CA ASN A 46 7.07 15.85 7.09
C ASN A 46 8.21 15.06 7.75
N ARG A 47 7.97 14.19 8.74
CA ARG A 47 9.07 13.42 9.33
C ARG A 47 9.59 12.37 8.34
N PRO A 48 10.88 12.40 7.99
CA PRO A 48 11.42 11.51 6.97
C PRO A 48 11.56 10.08 7.51
N ARG A 49 11.11 9.11 6.71
CA ARG A 49 11.53 7.72 6.81
C ARG A 49 12.57 7.43 5.74
N LEU A 50 13.81 7.24 6.16
CA LEU A 50 14.89 6.85 5.26
C LEU A 50 14.88 5.34 5.03
N PHE A 51 15.00 4.91 3.77
CA PHE A 51 15.06 3.50 3.39
C PHE A 51 16.48 3.07 3.03
N GLY A 52 16.79 1.78 3.27
CA GLY A 52 17.91 1.10 2.60
C GLY A 52 19.32 1.49 3.03
N GLY A 53 19.52 2.10 4.20
CA GLY A 53 20.84 2.38 4.79
C GLY A 53 21.69 3.45 4.08
N LEU A 54 21.35 3.80 2.83
CA LEU A 54 22.06 4.76 1.99
C LEU A 54 21.31 6.09 1.84
N ASN A 55 20.24 6.32 2.59
CA ASN A 55 19.40 7.54 2.53
C ASN A 55 18.90 7.88 1.11
N ARG A 56 18.83 6.90 0.21
CA ARG A 56 18.42 7.10 -1.18
C ARG A 56 16.95 7.47 -1.30
N PHE A 57 16.09 6.71 -0.62
CA PHE A 57 14.66 6.94 -0.65
C PHE A 57 14.21 7.51 0.69
N CYS A 58 13.24 8.42 0.62
CA CYS A 58 12.58 8.99 1.77
C CYS A 58 11.06 8.92 1.61
N GLY A 59 10.37 8.37 2.60
CA GLY A 59 8.92 8.32 2.67
C GLY A 59 8.43 9.28 3.73
N LEU A 60 7.46 10.12 3.42
CA LEU A 60 6.91 11.09 4.37
C LEU A 60 5.43 11.36 4.10
N ILE A 61 4.76 11.87 5.12
CA ILE A 61 3.35 12.28 5.09
C ILE A 61 3.33 13.77 5.40
N PRO A 62 3.44 14.66 4.39
CA PRO A 62 3.59 16.10 4.65
C PRO A 62 2.31 16.78 5.14
N VAL A 63 1.14 16.21 4.83
CA VAL A 63 -0.17 16.76 5.20
C VAL A 63 -1.08 15.64 5.67
N ILE A 64 -1.70 15.81 6.83
CA ILE A 64 -2.75 14.95 7.37
C ILE A 64 -3.95 15.84 7.71
N ASP A 65 -5.07 15.65 7.02
CA ASP A 65 -6.36 16.24 7.37
C ASP A 65 -7.31 15.18 7.91
N ILE A 66 -7.99 15.49 9.02
CA ILE A 66 -8.79 14.52 9.78
C ILE A 66 -10.20 15.08 9.96
N ASP A 67 -11.15 14.42 9.34
CA ASP A 67 -12.57 14.68 9.51
C ASP A 67 -13.20 13.58 10.37
N LYS A 68 -13.31 13.88 11.67
CA LYS A 68 -13.90 12.96 12.65
C LYS A 68 -15.38 12.72 12.42
N ALA A 69 -16.12 13.74 12.00
CA ALA A 69 -17.56 13.63 11.82
C ALA A 69 -17.88 12.60 10.74
N ASN A 70 -17.04 12.56 9.70
CA ASN A 70 -17.18 11.62 8.60
C ASN A 70 -16.29 10.38 8.71
N ASN A 71 -15.60 10.13 9.83
CA ASN A 71 -14.66 9.01 9.98
C ASN A 71 -13.67 8.92 8.81
N CYS A 72 -13.15 10.07 8.37
CA CYS A 72 -12.36 10.20 7.16
C CYS A 72 -11.02 10.88 7.45
N ILE A 73 -9.98 10.43 6.74
CA ILE A 73 -8.64 11.01 6.81
C ILE A 73 -8.17 11.23 5.36
N LYS A 74 -7.77 12.45 5.05
CA LYS A 74 -7.18 12.82 3.75
C LYS A 74 -5.71 13.14 4.00
N LEU A 75 -4.80 12.59 3.21
CA LEU A 75 -3.38 12.85 3.39
C LEU A 75 -2.65 12.88 2.06
N ILE A 76 -1.46 13.48 2.09
CA ILE A 76 -0.48 13.36 1.02
C ILE A 76 0.56 12.34 1.47
N LEU A 77 0.89 11.40 0.58
CA LEU A 77 2.04 10.53 0.71
C LEU A 77 3.08 10.98 -0.31
N THR A 78 4.32 11.13 0.14
CA THR A 78 5.44 11.48 -0.73
C THR A 78 6.52 10.41 -0.65
N LEU A 79 7.01 10.01 -1.82
CA LEU A 79 8.30 9.35 -2.00
C LEU A 79 9.28 10.37 -2.57
N SER A 80 10.42 10.56 -1.93
CA SER A 80 11.54 11.31 -2.47
C SER A 80 12.68 10.35 -2.82
N ASP A 81 13.20 10.40 -4.05
CA ASP A 81 14.36 9.60 -4.50
C ASP A 81 15.54 10.52 -4.86
N LYS A 82 16.61 10.43 -4.06
CA LYS A 82 17.87 11.15 -4.24
C LYS A 82 18.60 10.76 -5.54
N ASN A 83 18.35 9.54 -6.04
CA ASN A 83 19.01 9.02 -7.24
C ASN A 83 18.08 9.00 -8.46
N GLU A 84 16.91 9.64 -8.41
CA GLU A 84 16.11 9.84 -9.62
C GLU A 84 16.92 10.69 -10.60
N ASP A 85 16.87 10.37 -11.89
CA ASP A 85 17.51 11.19 -12.93
C ASP A 85 17.04 12.65 -12.85
N PHE A 86 17.93 13.59 -13.20
CA PHE A 86 17.56 14.99 -13.28
C PHE A 86 16.43 15.18 -14.30
N GLN A 87 15.36 15.82 -13.84
CA GLN A 87 14.24 16.16 -14.71
C GLN A 87 14.68 17.22 -15.70
N MET A 88 14.33 17.05 -16.97
CA MET A 88 14.70 17.99 -18.04
C MET A 88 13.49 18.84 -18.41
N ALA A 89 13.67 20.16 -18.42
CA ALA A 89 12.66 21.10 -18.90
C ALA A 89 13.00 21.55 -20.33
N ARG A 90 12.02 21.49 -21.22
CA ARG A 90 12.12 22.06 -22.58
C ARG A 90 11.22 23.28 -22.70
N ASN A 91 11.79 24.38 -23.16
CA ASN A 91 11.00 25.54 -23.58
C ASN A 91 10.44 25.27 -24.99
N PHE A 92 9.12 25.24 -25.13
CA PHE A 92 8.47 24.96 -26.42
C PHE A 92 8.60 26.10 -27.44
N GLY A 93 8.81 27.35 -26.99
CA GLY A 93 8.97 28.51 -27.88
C GLY A 93 10.38 28.66 -28.43
N THR A 94 11.41 28.37 -27.61
CA THR A 94 12.82 28.52 -28.01
C THR A 94 13.49 27.18 -28.38
N GLY A 95 12.87 26.05 -28.04
CA GLY A 95 13.45 24.72 -28.20
C GLY A 95 14.57 24.39 -27.20
N SER A 96 14.98 25.34 -26.36
CA SER A 96 16.08 25.15 -25.41
C SER A 96 15.70 24.13 -24.33
N VAL A 97 16.70 23.36 -23.92
CA VAL A 97 16.58 22.35 -22.87
C VAL A 97 17.50 22.71 -21.72
N ARG A 98 17.02 22.55 -20.49
CA ARG A 98 17.82 22.70 -19.28
C ARG A 98 17.49 21.60 -18.29
N SER A 99 18.45 21.27 -17.44
CA SER A 99 18.19 20.48 -16.25
C SER A 99 17.34 21.30 -15.26
N LEU A 100 16.50 20.61 -14.48
CA LEU A 100 15.96 21.15 -13.24
C LEU A 100 16.99 20.85 -12.15
N ASP A 101 17.65 21.89 -11.66
CA ASP A 101 18.71 21.79 -10.66
C ASP A 101 18.17 21.21 -9.34
N ARG A 102 19.00 20.39 -8.70
CA ARG A 102 18.79 19.84 -7.35
C ARG A 102 20.15 19.75 -6.66
N ASP A 103 20.18 20.05 -5.37
CA ASP A 103 21.38 19.86 -4.56
C ASP A 103 21.66 18.37 -4.29
N GLU A 104 22.88 18.04 -3.89
CA GLU A 104 23.28 16.65 -3.62
C GLU A 104 22.42 15.97 -2.55
N ASP A 105 21.80 16.72 -1.65
CA ASP A 105 20.93 16.20 -0.59
C ASP A 105 19.43 16.25 -0.90
N GLU A 106 19.08 16.66 -2.12
CA GLU A 106 17.69 16.75 -2.56
C GLU A 106 17.25 15.50 -3.35
N GLY A 107 16.03 15.04 -3.07
CA GLY A 107 15.37 13.98 -3.83
C GLY A 107 14.29 14.52 -4.76
N ALA A 108 13.98 13.76 -5.82
CA ALA A 108 12.81 14.06 -6.64
C ALA A 108 11.53 13.56 -5.95
N ASP A 109 10.64 14.49 -5.62
CA ASP A 109 9.36 14.20 -4.98
C ASP A 109 8.33 13.61 -5.94
N LYS A 110 7.76 12.47 -5.55
CA LYS A 110 6.55 11.86 -6.10
C LYS A 110 5.47 11.91 -5.03
N ARG A 111 4.51 12.81 -5.22
CA ARG A 111 3.37 13.02 -4.31
C ARG A 111 2.11 12.36 -4.85
N VAL A 112 1.36 11.73 -3.95
CA VAL A 112 0.03 11.17 -4.21
C VAL A 112 -0.92 11.50 -3.06
N HIS A 113 -2.20 11.62 -3.37
CA HIS A 113 -3.26 11.70 -2.38
C HIS A 113 -3.64 10.30 -1.92
N VAL A 114 -3.90 10.17 -0.63
CA VAL A 114 -4.50 8.99 -0.01
C VAL A 114 -5.72 9.44 0.78
N VAL A 115 -6.82 8.73 0.62
CA VAL A 115 -8.05 8.97 1.36
C VAL A 115 -8.44 7.71 2.09
N ILE A 116 -8.66 7.79 3.39
CA ILE A 116 -8.97 6.67 4.27
C ILE A 116 -10.36 6.91 4.87
N LYS A 117 -11.26 5.95 4.68
CA LYS A 117 -12.59 5.90 5.29
C LYS A 117 -12.64 4.76 6.31
N ILE A 118 -12.77 5.11 7.57
CA ILE A 118 -12.78 4.16 8.68
C ILE A 118 -14.15 3.50 8.78
N ASP A 119 -14.16 2.21 9.06
CA ASP A 119 -15.38 1.46 9.32
C ASP A 119 -16.00 1.93 10.66
N PRO A 120 -17.23 2.48 10.66
CA PRO A 120 -17.86 2.97 11.89
C PRO A 120 -18.18 1.83 12.87
N THR A 121 -18.25 0.59 12.41
CA THR A 121 -18.50 -0.59 13.24
C THR A 121 -17.21 -1.25 13.74
N ASN A 122 -16.09 -1.00 13.07
CA ASN A 122 -14.78 -1.52 13.45
C ASN A 122 -13.67 -0.48 13.28
N LYS A 123 -13.32 0.16 14.39
CA LYS A 123 -12.28 1.20 14.48
C LYS A 123 -10.85 0.76 14.10
N TYR A 124 -10.63 -0.55 13.89
CA TYR A 124 -9.35 -1.13 13.47
C TYR A 124 -9.30 -1.40 11.96
N ASN A 125 -10.41 -1.25 11.25
CA ASN A 125 -10.50 -1.46 9.81
C ASN A 125 -10.87 -0.16 9.10
N ALA A 126 -10.27 0.03 7.93
CA ALA A 126 -10.64 1.12 7.04
C ALA A 126 -10.52 0.66 5.58
N LYS A 127 -11.20 1.37 4.69
CA LYS A 127 -10.92 1.32 3.26
C LYS A 127 -10.15 2.56 2.87
N PHE A 128 -9.23 2.43 1.94
CA PHE A 128 -8.50 3.58 1.42
C PHE A 128 -8.36 3.55 -0.08
N ALA A 129 -8.29 4.75 -0.64
CA ALA A 129 -8.02 5.01 -2.03
C ALA A 129 -6.67 5.74 -2.13
N ILE A 130 -5.86 5.38 -3.13
CA ILE A 130 -4.55 5.99 -3.39
C ILE A 130 -4.41 6.27 -4.89
N GLU A 131 -3.85 7.43 -5.25
CA GLU A 131 -3.48 7.67 -6.64
C GLU A 131 -2.34 6.74 -7.05
N HIS A 132 -2.47 6.11 -8.22
CA HIS A 132 -1.43 5.29 -8.78
C HIS A 132 -0.37 6.19 -9.42
N LYS A 133 0.85 6.16 -8.87
CA LYS A 133 2.02 6.82 -9.41
C LYS A 133 3.22 5.88 -9.31
N GLN A 134 4.00 5.80 -10.38
CA GLN A 134 5.15 4.90 -10.44
C GLN A 134 6.11 5.14 -9.24
N GLY A 135 6.47 4.06 -8.55
CA GLY A 135 7.32 4.09 -7.35
C GLY A 135 6.55 4.33 -6.04
N VAL A 136 5.33 4.86 -6.08
CA VAL A 136 4.51 5.10 -4.89
C VAL A 136 3.47 3.99 -4.77
N SER A 137 3.78 2.96 -3.97
CA SER A 137 2.91 1.79 -3.77
C SER A 137 2.15 1.82 -2.45
N THR A 138 1.14 0.97 -2.31
CA THR A 138 0.45 0.71 -1.03
C THR A 138 1.39 0.16 0.02
N LYS A 139 2.38 -0.65 -0.38
CA LYS A 139 3.44 -1.13 0.51
C LYS A 139 4.25 0.02 1.08
N LEU A 140 4.65 0.99 0.24
CA LEU A 140 5.33 2.20 0.71
C LEU A 140 4.50 2.93 1.76
N PHE A 141 3.19 3.08 1.52
CA PHE A 141 2.27 3.70 2.46
C PHE A 141 2.24 2.98 3.82
N THR A 142 1.94 1.68 3.83
CA THR A 142 1.84 0.92 5.09
C THR A 142 3.17 0.80 5.81
N ASP A 143 4.27 0.62 5.08
CA ASP A 143 5.60 0.55 5.69
C ASP A 143 5.99 1.90 6.31
N THR A 144 5.56 3.01 5.71
CA THR A 144 5.78 4.35 6.25
C THR A 144 5.03 4.51 7.57
N LEU A 145 3.73 4.19 7.61
CA LEU A 145 2.96 4.20 8.86
C LEU A 145 3.60 3.31 9.95
N ASN A 146 3.98 2.09 9.60
CA ASN A 146 4.63 1.14 10.52
C ASN A 146 5.95 1.68 11.08
N TYR A 147 6.75 2.35 10.26
CA TYR A 147 7.96 3.00 10.71
C TYR A 147 7.66 4.14 11.69
N LEU A 148 6.71 5.03 11.38
CA LEU A 148 6.38 6.16 12.26
C LEU A 148 5.88 5.65 13.62
N MET A 149 5.08 4.58 13.65
CA MET A 149 4.64 3.92 14.89
C MET A 149 5.78 3.27 15.66
N LYS A 150 6.68 2.57 14.97
CA LYS A 150 7.89 2.01 15.60
C LYS A 150 8.74 3.12 16.20
N HIS A 151 8.92 4.22 15.46
CA HIS A 151 9.71 5.36 15.88
C HIS A 151 9.08 6.04 17.11
N ALA A 152 7.77 6.29 17.11
CA ALA A 152 7.06 6.94 18.21
C ALA A 152 7.27 6.16 19.51
N ARG A 153 7.10 4.84 19.44
CA ARG A 153 7.29 3.94 20.57
C ARG A 153 8.74 3.85 21.07
N ALA A 154 9.72 3.89 20.16
CA ALA A 154 11.11 3.57 20.49
C ALA A 154 11.96 4.78 20.89
N ASN A 155 11.67 5.96 20.33
CA ASN A 155 12.50 7.15 20.48
C ASN A 155 11.86 8.19 21.42
N GLU A 156 10.99 7.73 22.35
CA GLU A 156 10.40 8.51 23.45
C GLU A 156 9.97 9.92 23.00
N ILE A 157 9.18 9.98 21.92
CA ILE A 157 8.63 11.26 21.48
C ILE A 157 7.80 11.82 22.62
N ILE A 158 8.06 13.07 22.99
CA ILE A 158 7.36 13.76 24.09
C ILE A 158 5.85 13.59 23.90
N GLY A 159 5.20 12.97 24.90
CA GLY A 159 3.76 12.70 24.89
C GLY A 159 3.34 11.37 24.24
N SER A 160 4.27 10.50 23.83
CA SER A 160 3.97 9.17 23.26
C SER A 160 4.15 8.01 24.24
N ASP A 161 4.87 8.22 25.36
CA ASP A 161 5.34 7.15 26.26
C ASP A 161 4.23 6.26 26.82
N ASN A 162 3.09 6.86 27.17
CA ASN A 162 1.95 6.13 27.72
C ASN A 162 0.99 5.61 26.64
N TYR A 163 1.11 6.07 25.39
CA TYR A 163 0.20 5.66 24.33
C TYR A 163 0.32 4.16 24.04
N PHE A 164 1.54 3.62 24.11
CA PHE A 164 1.84 2.21 23.82
C PHE A 164 1.74 1.29 25.06
N ILE A 165 0.95 1.69 26.06
CA ILE A 165 0.69 0.93 27.29
C ILE A 165 -0.81 0.65 27.40
N GLY A 166 -1.16 -0.63 27.47
CA GLY A 166 -2.52 -1.10 27.71
C GLY A 166 -2.65 -1.86 29.02
N LYS A 167 -3.81 -2.45 29.27
CA LYS A 167 -4.08 -3.25 30.47
C LYS A 167 -3.83 -4.72 30.19
N HIS A 168 -3.11 -5.40 31.08
CA HIS A 168 -2.98 -6.85 31.03
C HIS A 168 -4.38 -7.49 31.18
N PRO A 169 -4.76 -8.50 30.37
CA PRO A 169 -6.13 -9.03 30.37
C PRO A 169 -6.51 -9.78 31.65
N THR A 170 -5.55 -10.43 32.31
CA THR A 170 -5.81 -11.29 33.49
C THR A 170 -5.04 -10.90 34.75
N GLU A 171 -3.75 -10.55 34.64
CA GLU A 171 -2.94 -10.12 35.78
C GLU A 171 -3.32 -8.75 36.33
N SER A 172 -3.42 -8.68 37.66
CA SER A 172 -3.58 -7.45 38.45
C SER A 172 -2.50 -7.35 39.53
N TYR A 173 -2.34 -6.16 40.11
CA TYR A 173 -1.49 -6.00 41.29
C TYR A 173 -2.11 -6.76 42.48
N MET A 174 -1.29 -7.56 43.17
CA MET A 174 -1.75 -8.40 44.29
C MET A 174 -1.71 -7.67 45.63
N THR A 175 -0.87 -6.64 45.77
CA THR A 175 -0.63 -5.93 47.03
C THR A 175 -0.43 -4.42 46.79
N GLY A 176 -0.55 -3.62 47.85
CA GLY A 176 -0.34 -2.17 47.83
C GLY A 176 -1.56 -1.36 47.34
N THR A 177 -1.37 -0.06 47.16
CA THR A 177 -2.44 0.91 46.82
C THR A 177 -3.09 0.69 45.45
N LYS A 178 -2.50 -0.16 44.60
CA LYS A 178 -3.01 -0.53 43.28
C LYS A 178 -3.63 -1.93 43.26
N ALA A 179 -3.78 -2.59 44.41
CA ALA A 179 -4.33 -3.95 44.48
C ALA A 179 -5.66 -4.07 43.70
N GLY A 180 -5.78 -5.13 42.90
CA GLY A 180 -6.94 -5.36 42.02
C GLY A 180 -6.92 -4.58 40.70
N GLN A 181 -6.04 -3.58 40.51
CA GLN A 181 -5.89 -2.91 39.23
C GLN A 181 -5.09 -3.77 38.23
N PRO A 182 -5.49 -3.84 36.95
CA PRO A 182 -4.73 -4.57 35.93
C PRO A 182 -3.29 -4.06 35.81
N LYS A 183 -2.33 -4.97 35.63
CA LYS A 183 -0.94 -4.58 35.40
C LYS A 183 -0.80 -3.91 34.02
N PRO A 184 0.08 -2.90 33.87
CA PRO A 184 0.35 -2.29 32.57
C PRO A 184 1.10 -3.27 31.67
N LEU A 185 0.72 -3.32 30.39
CA LEU A 185 1.39 -4.14 29.39
C LEU A 185 1.66 -3.33 28.13
N LYS A 186 2.92 -3.33 27.69
CA LYS A 186 3.36 -2.59 26.50
C LYS A 186 2.95 -3.33 25.22
N PHE A 187 2.59 -2.58 24.19
CA PHE A 187 2.27 -3.13 22.87
C PHE A 187 2.98 -2.37 21.75
N LYS A 188 2.84 -2.90 20.54
CA LYS A 188 3.12 -2.21 19.28
C LYS A 188 1.89 -2.30 18.39
N VAL A 189 1.74 -1.34 17.49
CA VAL A 189 0.73 -1.41 16.44
C VAL A 189 1.37 -1.78 15.12
N ARG A 190 0.61 -2.42 14.24
CA ARG A 190 1.02 -2.77 12.89
C ARG A 190 -0.12 -2.48 11.92
N PHE A 191 0.19 -1.77 10.84
CA PHE A 191 -0.68 -1.62 9.69
C PHE A 191 -0.36 -2.69 8.64
N SER A 192 -1.40 -3.29 8.10
CA SER A 192 -1.37 -4.12 6.89
C SER A 192 -2.36 -3.56 5.88
N HIS A 193 -2.15 -3.90 4.61
CA HIS A 193 -3.13 -3.62 3.58
C HIS A 193 -3.44 -4.88 2.78
N VAL A 194 -4.63 -4.88 2.19
CA VAL A 194 -5.08 -5.88 1.24
C VAL A 194 -5.68 -5.15 0.06
N SER A 195 -5.18 -5.41 -1.15
CA SER A 195 -5.80 -4.83 -2.34
C SER A 195 -7.18 -5.41 -2.59
N GLU A 196 -8.16 -4.53 -2.81
CA GLU A 196 -9.49 -4.98 -3.21
C GLU A 196 -9.40 -5.50 -4.64
N MET A 197 -9.70 -6.77 -4.89
CA MET A 197 -9.79 -7.26 -6.26
C MET A 197 -10.97 -6.62 -7.00
N SER A 198 -10.76 -6.35 -8.29
CA SER A 198 -11.86 -6.03 -9.19
C SER A 198 -12.88 -7.18 -9.25
N ASN A 199 -14.16 -6.86 -9.47
CA ASN A 199 -15.20 -7.89 -9.54
C ASN A 199 -15.03 -8.75 -10.80
N GLU A 200 -14.45 -8.18 -11.85
CA GLU A 200 -14.22 -8.80 -13.15
C GLU A 200 -13.27 -10.00 -13.03
N ILE A 201 -12.14 -9.84 -12.32
CA ILE A 201 -11.20 -10.95 -12.11
C ILE A 201 -11.84 -12.04 -11.24
N ILE A 202 -12.58 -11.66 -10.20
CA ILE A 202 -13.31 -12.62 -9.36
C ILE A 202 -14.33 -13.40 -10.19
N GLN A 203 -15.11 -12.74 -11.04
CA GLN A 203 -16.08 -13.41 -11.90
C GLN A 203 -15.41 -14.32 -12.93
N ALA A 204 -14.26 -13.91 -13.47
CA ALA A 204 -13.52 -14.73 -14.43
C ALA A 204 -13.01 -16.03 -13.81
N PHE A 205 -12.44 -15.99 -12.60
CA PHE A 205 -12.07 -17.20 -11.87
C PHE A 205 -13.28 -18.06 -11.48
N ALA A 206 -14.38 -17.43 -11.04
CA ALA A 206 -15.59 -18.16 -10.64
C ALA A 206 -16.25 -18.91 -11.82
N ASN A 207 -16.19 -18.33 -13.01
CA ASN A 207 -16.84 -18.86 -14.21
C ASN A 207 -15.89 -19.69 -15.10
N GLY A 208 -14.65 -19.94 -14.66
CA GLY A 208 -13.66 -20.68 -15.46
C GLY A 208 -13.23 -19.95 -16.74
N LYS A 209 -13.33 -18.62 -16.78
CA LYS A 209 -12.93 -17.78 -17.93
C LYS A 209 -11.48 -17.28 -17.83
N ILE A 210 -10.61 -18.05 -17.19
CA ILE A 210 -9.16 -17.74 -17.14
C ILE A 210 -8.50 -18.45 -18.30
N ASP A 211 -7.91 -17.67 -19.20
CA ASP A 211 -7.25 -18.20 -20.40
C ASP A 211 -5.88 -18.77 -20.02
N SER A 212 -5.05 -17.97 -19.31
CA SER A 212 -3.75 -18.41 -18.82
C SER A 212 -3.19 -17.50 -17.72
N VAL A 213 -2.21 -18.01 -16.96
CA VAL A 213 -1.39 -17.23 -16.03
C VAL A 213 0.07 -17.31 -16.51
N GLU A 214 0.61 -16.17 -16.93
CA GLU A 214 1.97 -16.02 -17.43
C GLU A 214 2.88 -15.45 -16.33
N PHE A 215 3.94 -16.15 -15.95
CA PHE A 215 5.00 -15.63 -15.09
C PHE A 215 6.18 -15.18 -15.96
N TYR A 216 6.68 -13.97 -15.70
CA TYR A 216 7.82 -13.40 -16.41
C TYR A 216 9.06 -13.52 -15.53
N GLU A 217 10.02 -14.32 -15.96
CA GLU A 217 11.31 -14.44 -15.31
C GLU A 217 12.14 -13.17 -15.57
N GLU A 218 12.93 -12.76 -14.57
CA GLU A 218 13.94 -11.73 -14.80
C GLU A 218 15.02 -12.31 -15.71
N ASP A 219 15.25 -11.66 -16.86
CA ASP A 219 16.26 -12.10 -17.82
C ASP A 219 17.66 -11.96 -17.19
N LYS A 220 18.28 -13.10 -16.90
CA LYS A 220 19.72 -13.21 -16.73
C LYS A 220 20.37 -13.30 -18.12
N ALA A 221 20.28 -12.24 -18.93
CA ALA A 221 20.82 -12.31 -20.28
C ALA A 221 22.36 -12.13 -20.29
N PRO A 222 23.13 -13.01 -20.96
CA PRO A 222 24.31 -12.57 -21.69
C PRO A 222 23.88 -11.85 -22.99
N ASN A 223 24.69 -10.89 -23.44
CA ASN A 223 24.36 -9.94 -24.52
C ASN A 223 24.18 -10.52 -25.94
N THR A 224 24.27 -11.84 -26.16
CA THR A 224 24.19 -12.45 -27.49
C THR A 224 23.39 -13.75 -27.45
N PHE A 225 22.14 -13.73 -27.94
CA PHE A 225 21.32 -14.94 -28.09
C PHE A 225 21.71 -15.72 -29.36
N ASP A 226 22.19 -15.02 -30.38
CA ASP A 226 22.80 -15.58 -31.58
C ASP A 226 24.24 -15.06 -31.76
N PRO A 227 25.09 -15.76 -32.55
CA PRO A 227 26.48 -15.37 -32.74
C PRO A 227 26.66 -14.01 -33.42
N THR A 228 25.64 -13.50 -34.12
CA THR A 228 25.69 -12.25 -34.88
C THR A 228 25.02 -11.07 -34.16
N GLY A 229 24.35 -11.31 -33.02
CA GLY A 229 23.65 -10.28 -32.24
C GLY A 229 22.40 -9.72 -32.92
N LEU A 230 21.88 -10.38 -33.97
CA LEU A 230 20.68 -9.96 -34.69
C LEU A 230 19.40 -10.30 -33.92
N PHE A 231 19.45 -11.32 -33.07
CA PHE A 231 18.32 -11.75 -32.26
C PHE A 231 18.62 -11.43 -30.81
N ILE A 232 17.76 -10.61 -30.19
CA ILE A 232 17.84 -10.29 -28.78
C ILE A 232 16.69 -11.01 -28.09
N ARG A 233 17.02 -11.90 -27.14
CA ARG A 233 16.02 -12.51 -26.27
C ARG A 233 15.34 -11.41 -25.46
N LYS A 234 14.01 -11.31 -25.57
CA LYS A 234 13.26 -10.21 -24.96
C LYS A 234 12.92 -10.48 -23.50
N ARG A 235 12.35 -11.66 -23.19
CA ARG A 235 12.00 -12.25 -21.86
C ARG A 235 11.70 -13.74 -21.94
N SER A 236 11.91 -14.47 -20.85
CA SER A 236 11.39 -15.84 -20.64
C SER A 236 10.04 -15.80 -19.93
N LYS A 237 9.11 -16.66 -20.34
CA LYS A 237 7.82 -16.81 -19.64
C LYS A 237 7.47 -18.27 -19.35
N VAL A 238 6.90 -18.50 -18.18
CA VAL A 238 6.19 -19.74 -17.82
C VAL A 238 4.70 -19.46 -17.95
N GLU A 239 4.00 -20.19 -18.82
CA GLU A 239 2.56 -20.03 -19.04
C GLU A 239 1.81 -21.23 -18.47
N LEU A 240 0.88 -20.96 -17.55
CA LEU A 240 0.08 -21.96 -16.87
C LEU A 240 -1.38 -21.86 -17.32
N SER A 241 -2.00 -23.01 -17.59
CA SER A 241 -3.45 -23.12 -17.72
C SER A 241 -4.10 -23.30 -16.35
N VAL A 242 -5.28 -22.70 -16.13
CA VAL A 242 -6.04 -22.88 -14.89
C VAL A 242 -7.18 -23.87 -15.16
N THR A 243 -6.98 -25.13 -14.75
CA THR A 243 -7.93 -26.23 -15.04
C THR A 243 -8.92 -26.52 -13.91
N GLY A 244 -8.75 -25.88 -12.74
CA GLY A 244 -9.57 -26.12 -11.55
C GLY A 244 -10.23 -24.86 -11.00
N GLN A 245 -11.30 -25.04 -10.21
CA GLN A 245 -11.90 -23.95 -9.44
C GLN A 245 -10.95 -23.52 -8.31
N ILE A 246 -10.45 -22.29 -8.39
CA ILE A 246 -9.65 -21.68 -7.30
C ILE A 246 -10.51 -21.37 -6.08
N PHE A 247 -11.78 -21.01 -6.29
CA PHE A 247 -12.70 -20.68 -5.20
C PHE A 247 -13.42 -21.92 -4.70
N LYS A 248 -13.49 -22.06 -3.38
CA LYS A 248 -14.32 -23.09 -2.76
C LYS A 248 -15.79 -22.77 -2.99
N GLN A 249 -16.62 -23.78 -3.18
CA GLN A 249 -18.06 -23.61 -3.36
C GLN A 249 -18.74 -22.91 -2.16
N SER A 250 -18.17 -23.01 -0.96
CA SER A 250 -18.65 -22.33 0.24
C SER A 250 -18.29 -20.84 0.31
N SER A 251 -17.41 -20.34 -0.56
CA SER A 251 -16.93 -18.96 -0.56
C SER A 251 -17.91 -18.03 -1.28
N ASN A 252 -18.87 -17.49 -0.52
CA ASN A 252 -19.94 -16.64 -1.06
C ASN A 252 -19.60 -15.15 -1.00
N GLN A 253 -18.73 -14.73 -0.07
CA GLN A 253 -18.34 -13.33 0.10
C GLN A 253 -17.04 -13.00 -0.65
N THR A 254 -16.89 -11.76 -1.12
CA THR A 254 -15.68 -11.27 -1.82
C THR A 254 -14.41 -11.51 -1.01
N VAL A 255 -14.45 -11.28 0.30
CA VAL A 255 -13.30 -11.51 1.20
C VAL A 255 -12.88 -12.98 1.21
N GLN A 256 -13.83 -13.91 1.23
CA GLN A 256 -13.55 -15.35 1.21
C GLN A 256 -12.93 -15.78 -0.13
N LYS A 257 -13.48 -15.28 -1.25
CA LYS A 257 -12.94 -15.54 -2.59
C LYS A 257 -11.53 -14.97 -2.76
N LEU A 258 -11.27 -13.79 -2.21
CA LEU A 258 -9.94 -13.20 -2.17
C LEU A 258 -8.96 -14.08 -1.38
N GLN A 259 -9.38 -14.57 -0.21
CA GLN A 259 -8.56 -15.47 0.59
C GLN A 259 -8.26 -16.78 -0.14
N ASP A 260 -9.25 -17.37 -0.83
CA ASP A 260 -9.07 -18.56 -1.67
C ASP A 260 -8.09 -18.29 -2.82
N PHE A 261 -8.21 -17.15 -3.51
CA PHE A 261 -7.25 -16.73 -4.54
C PHE A 261 -5.83 -16.66 -3.97
N THR A 262 -5.65 -15.93 -2.87
CA THR A 262 -4.33 -15.76 -2.23
C THR A 262 -3.77 -17.10 -1.80
N ASN A 263 -4.59 -18.00 -1.25
CA ASN A 263 -4.17 -19.34 -0.85
C ASN A 263 -3.77 -20.21 -2.06
N GLY A 264 -4.50 -20.10 -3.18
CA GLY A 264 -4.15 -20.78 -4.43
C GLY A 264 -2.76 -20.39 -4.92
N PHE A 265 -2.46 -19.09 -4.98
CA PHE A 265 -1.13 -18.60 -5.36
C PHE A 265 -0.05 -18.93 -4.31
N LYS A 266 -0.36 -18.86 -3.01
CA LYS A 266 0.58 -19.31 -1.96
C LYS A 266 0.93 -20.80 -2.10
N GLY A 267 -0.05 -21.64 -2.43
CA GLY A 267 0.17 -23.05 -2.73
C GLY A 267 1.08 -23.23 -3.94
N LEU A 268 0.79 -22.52 -5.03
CA LEU A 268 1.64 -22.52 -6.23
C LEU A 268 3.09 -22.14 -5.90
N PHE A 269 3.31 -21.09 -5.11
CA PHE A 269 4.66 -20.64 -4.71
C PHE A 269 5.36 -21.57 -3.71
N ALA A 270 4.61 -22.39 -2.97
CA ALA A 270 5.21 -23.40 -2.11
C ALA A 270 5.75 -24.57 -2.95
N THR A 271 5.05 -24.95 -4.01
CA THR A 271 5.47 -26.01 -4.94
C THR A 271 6.50 -25.53 -5.96
N HIS A 272 6.41 -24.27 -6.38
CA HIS A 272 7.31 -23.61 -7.33
C HIS A 272 7.90 -22.33 -6.73
N PRO A 273 8.89 -22.45 -5.81
CA PRO A 273 9.53 -21.30 -5.17
C PRO A 273 10.22 -20.35 -6.16
N ASP A 274 10.60 -20.84 -7.33
CA ASP A 274 11.18 -20.09 -8.45
C ASP A 274 10.22 -19.05 -9.05
N LEU A 275 8.92 -19.29 -8.97
CA LEU A 275 7.89 -18.33 -9.41
C LEU A 275 7.66 -17.21 -8.38
N LYS A 276 8.14 -17.40 -7.15
CA LYS A 276 7.90 -16.44 -6.07
C LYS A 276 8.66 -15.15 -6.33
N GLY A 277 7.94 -14.04 -6.31
CA GLY A 277 8.52 -12.73 -6.55
C GLY A 277 8.72 -12.41 -8.03
N LEU A 278 8.27 -13.27 -8.95
CA LEU A 278 8.17 -12.90 -10.36
C LEU A 278 6.95 -12.00 -10.61
N ARG A 279 7.03 -11.20 -11.66
CA ARG A 279 5.85 -10.52 -12.20
C ARG A 279 5.00 -11.56 -12.90
N PHE A 280 3.68 -11.49 -12.73
CA PHE A 280 2.78 -12.37 -13.47
C PHE A 280 1.61 -11.62 -14.08
N LYS A 281 1.06 -12.19 -15.15
CA LYS A 281 -0.10 -11.72 -15.88
C LYS A 281 -1.15 -12.83 -15.93
N ILE A 282 -2.37 -12.52 -15.54
CA ILE A 282 -3.53 -13.41 -15.66
C ILE A 282 -4.33 -12.93 -16.86
N ASN A 283 -4.33 -13.71 -17.95
CA ASN A 283 -5.20 -13.50 -19.09
C ASN A 283 -6.57 -14.10 -18.81
N PHE A 284 -7.63 -13.34 -19.06
CA PHE A 284 -8.99 -13.80 -18.81
C PHE A 284 -10.00 -13.16 -19.76
N THR A 285 -11.20 -13.74 -19.82
CA THR A 285 -12.32 -13.20 -20.58
C THR A 285 -13.39 -12.66 -19.63
N ASP A 286 -13.82 -11.41 -19.83
CA ASP A 286 -14.80 -10.76 -18.95
C ASP A 286 -16.26 -11.24 -19.17
N THR A 287 -17.20 -10.65 -18.45
CA THR A 287 -18.64 -10.96 -18.57
C THR A 287 -19.21 -10.62 -19.95
N ASN A 288 -18.60 -9.68 -20.67
CA ASN A 288 -18.98 -9.27 -22.02
C ASN A 288 -18.17 -9.99 -23.12
N ASN A 289 -17.42 -11.03 -22.76
CA ASN A 289 -16.54 -11.79 -23.64
C ASN A 289 -15.37 -11.01 -24.24
N ASN A 290 -14.94 -9.91 -23.62
CA ASN A 290 -13.71 -9.24 -24.03
C ASN A 290 -12.50 -9.87 -23.35
N LYS A 291 -11.39 -9.97 -24.08
CA LYS A 291 -10.10 -10.39 -23.53
C LYS A 291 -9.52 -9.29 -22.63
N GLN A 292 -9.14 -9.67 -21.43
CA GLN A 292 -8.57 -8.81 -20.40
C GLN A 292 -7.29 -9.43 -19.85
N SER A 293 -6.54 -8.64 -19.09
CA SER A 293 -5.32 -9.10 -18.44
C SER A 293 -5.06 -8.38 -17.13
N ALA A 294 -4.97 -9.14 -16.05
CA ALA A 294 -4.50 -8.62 -14.76
C ALA A 294 -3.00 -8.83 -14.60
N TYR A 295 -2.32 -7.90 -13.95
CA TYR A 295 -0.87 -8.02 -13.70
C TYR A 295 -0.61 -7.96 -12.20
N TYR A 296 0.44 -8.63 -11.76
CA TYR A 296 1.00 -8.48 -10.42
C TYR A 296 2.45 -8.03 -10.56
N GLU A 297 2.76 -6.92 -9.90
CA GLU A 297 4.13 -6.45 -9.78
C GLU A 297 4.67 -6.81 -8.41
N SER A 298 5.49 -7.86 -8.37
CA SER A 298 6.12 -8.38 -7.16
C SER A 298 6.91 -7.35 -6.37
N GLN A 299 7.57 -6.42 -7.06
CA GLN A 299 8.30 -5.31 -6.45
C GLN A 299 7.39 -4.42 -5.58
N TYR A 300 6.13 -4.26 -5.99
CA TYR A 300 5.18 -3.37 -5.33
C TYR A 300 4.12 -4.13 -4.51
N GLU A 301 4.12 -5.46 -4.58
CA GLU A 301 3.06 -6.34 -4.07
C GLU A 301 1.66 -5.90 -4.55
N GLU A 302 1.59 -5.21 -5.68
CA GLU A 302 0.38 -4.58 -6.19
C GLU A 302 -0.21 -5.39 -7.33
N LEU A 303 -1.48 -5.78 -7.18
CA LEU A 303 -2.27 -6.31 -8.29
C LEU A 303 -2.78 -5.13 -9.12
N VAL A 304 -2.34 -5.03 -10.37
CA VAL A 304 -2.70 -3.99 -11.35
C VAL A 304 -4.19 -4.05 -11.72
N TRP A 305 -4.96 -5.04 -11.30
CA TRP A 305 -6.43 -5.00 -11.34
C TRP A 305 -7.07 -5.10 -9.96
N ALA A 306 -6.41 -4.50 -8.95
CA ALA A 306 -7.13 -3.95 -7.82
C ALA A 306 -8.31 -3.11 -8.34
N LYS A 307 -9.41 -2.99 -7.58
CA LYS A 307 -10.50 -2.09 -7.90
C LYS A 307 -9.88 -0.74 -8.23
N LYS A 308 -10.25 -0.22 -9.40
CA LYS A 308 -9.65 0.96 -10.00
C LYS A 308 -10.74 1.93 -10.44
N LYS A 309 -10.45 3.21 -10.31
CA LYS A 309 -11.28 4.26 -10.89
C LYS A 309 -10.37 5.19 -11.68
N TYR A 310 -10.80 5.47 -12.90
CA TYR A 310 -10.22 6.55 -13.67
C TYR A 310 -11.04 7.80 -13.42
N LEU A 311 -10.42 8.79 -12.80
CA LEU A 311 -11.00 10.11 -12.56
C LEU A 311 -10.55 11.10 -13.65
N ASP A 312 -11.33 12.17 -13.80
CA ASP A 312 -11.06 13.21 -14.79
C ASP A 312 -9.69 13.87 -14.52
N GLU A 313 -8.95 14.14 -15.58
CA GLU A 313 -7.68 14.84 -15.50
C GLU A 313 -7.86 16.32 -15.14
N SER A 314 -9.05 16.90 -15.36
CA SER A 314 -9.38 18.26 -14.91
C SER A 314 -9.23 18.43 -13.40
N LEU A 315 -9.31 17.33 -12.64
CA LEU A 315 -9.09 17.34 -11.19
C LEU A 315 -7.62 17.53 -10.82
N ARG A 316 -6.65 17.37 -11.73
CA ARG A 316 -5.23 17.54 -11.39
C ARG A 316 -4.93 18.99 -11.03
N GLN A 317 -4.40 19.20 -9.84
CA GLN A 317 -3.82 20.49 -9.43
C GLN A 317 -2.33 20.52 -9.74
N ARG A 318 -1.82 21.73 -10.06
CA ARG A 318 -0.37 21.94 -10.23
C ARG A 318 0.34 21.67 -8.91
N MET A 319 1.48 20.98 -8.97
CA MET A 319 2.32 20.82 -7.79
C MET A 319 2.90 22.17 -7.39
N THR A 320 2.89 22.45 -6.09
CA THR A 320 3.46 23.65 -5.46
C THR A 320 4.51 23.26 -4.43
N ASP A 321 5.38 24.20 -4.07
CA ASP A 321 6.46 23.97 -3.12
C ASP A 321 5.92 23.53 -1.75
N ILE A 322 4.82 24.13 -1.31
CA ILE A 322 4.06 23.72 -0.14
C ILE A 322 3.06 22.64 -0.56
N PRO A 323 3.16 21.40 -0.07
CA PRO A 323 2.17 20.36 -0.34
C PRO A 323 0.79 20.79 0.17
N LYS A 324 -0.24 20.66 -0.68
CA LYS A 324 -1.64 20.99 -0.34
C LYS A 324 -2.55 19.87 -0.84
N LEU A 325 -3.54 19.52 -0.02
CA LEU A 325 -4.55 18.56 -0.40
C LEU A 325 -5.42 19.13 -1.52
N ASN A 326 -5.65 18.30 -2.52
CA ASN A 326 -6.63 18.54 -3.55
C ASN A 326 -7.99 18.01 -3.08
N GLU A 327 -8.75 18.87 -2.39
CA GLU A 327 -10.02 18.48 -1.77
C GLU A 327 -11.00 17.83 -2.75
N GLU A 328 -11.16 18.40 -3.95
CA GLU A 328 -12.07 17.87 -4.96
C GLU A 328 -11.66 16.46 -5.41
N LEU A 329 -10.36 16.23 -5.64
CA LEU A 329 -9.85 14.89 -5.95
C LEU A 329 -10.10 13.93 -4.78
N CYS A 330 -9.79 14.35 -3.55
CA CYS A 330 -10.00 13.54 -2.36
C CYS A 330 -11.49 13.17 -2.17
N ASP A 331 -12.41 14.10 -2.41
CA ASP A 331 -13.85 13.84 -2.31
C ASP A 331 -14.32 12.86 -3.40
N ARG A 332 -13.80 12.97 -4.62
CA ARG A 332 -14.08 12.00 -5.70
C ARG A 332 -13.51 10.62 -5.38
N MET A 333 -12.32 10.55 -4.79
CA MET A 333 -11.75 9.29 -4.30
C MET A 333 -12.63 8.67 -3.22
N LEU A 334 -13.03 9.47 -2.22
CA LEU A 334 -13.88 9.07 -1.11
C LEU A 334 -15.24 8.52 -1.59
N ALA A 335 -15.89 9.21 -2.53
CA ALA A 335 -17.20 8.80 -3.05
C ALA A 335 -17.20 7.43 -3.75
N ASN A 336 -16.03 6.89 -4.10
CA ASN A 336 -15.88 5.58 -4.73
C ASN A 336 -15.35 4.49 -3.75
N ILE A 337 -15.08 4.88 -2.50
CA ILE A 337 -14.91 3.94 -1.39
C ILE A 337 -16.32 3.48 -0.98
N ILE A 338 -16.65 2.22 -1.28
CA ILE A 338 -17.94 1.59 -0.99
C ILE A 338 -17.78 0.75 0.26
#